data_AF-A0A850I733-F1
#
_entry.id   AF-A0A850I733-F1
#
_cell.length_a   1.000
_cell.length_b   1.000
_cell.length_c   1.000
_cell.angle_alpha   90.00
_cell.angle_beta   90.00
_cell.angle_gamma   90.00
#
_symmetry.space_group_name_H-M   'P 1'
#
loop_
_entity.id
_entity.type
_entity.pdbx_description
1 polymer ?
#
loop_
_entity_poly.entity_id
_entity_poly.type
_entity_poly.pdbx_seq_one_letter_code
_entity_poly.pdbx_strand_id
1 'polypeptide(L)'
;MPSRFNLPHIDIIAFATSQGYVGEQGGGSGAVRERAAHGQRVQNELRVALAAADAVKPTDTRLEPPTGTFVEVELKRGTPPDVLDMKTQDIRTGAVKTTEANDRVIALYIPDHAPPVLEEILNDYLSGPLSKVGNNPPNKKKVESIEAIRTAQFRRKGVDSGRAPYLAIGGHRSECYRLR
;
A
#
# COMPACT_ATOMS: atom_id res chain seq x y z
N MET A 1 48.27 -27.08 -11.58
CA MET A 1 46.83 -26.74 -11.59
C MET A 1 46.67 -25.40 -10.90
N PRO A 2 46.21 -24.33 -11.59
CA PRO A 2 45.94 -23.07 -10.91
C PRO A 2 44.74 -23.23 -9.98
N SER A 3 44.82 -22.63 -8.79
CA SER A 3 43.75 -22.68 -7.80
C SER A 3 42.49 -21.96 -8.33
N ARG A 4 41.33 -22.52 -8.00
CA ARG A 4 39.95 -22.07 -8.30
C ARG A 4 39.59 -20.61 -7.93
N PHE A 5 40.55 -19.82 -7.44
CA PHE A 5 40.39 -18.43 -7.04
C PHE A 5 40.85 -17.42 -8.10
N ASN A 6 41.41 -17.87 -9.22
CA ASN A 6 41.95 -17.02 -10.29
C ASN A 6 41.02 -16.94 -11.52
N LEU A 7 39.71 -17.14 -11.32
CA LEU A 7 38.71 -16.90 -12.35
C LEU A 7 38.32 -15.40 -12.34
N PRO A 8 38.00 -14.81 -13.50
CA PRO A 8 37.50 -13.44 -13.56
C PRO A 8 36.21 -13.35 -12.76
N HIS A 9 36.26 -12.68 -11.61
CA HIS A 9 35.11 -12.43 -10.75
C HIS A 9 34.44 -11.14 -11.20
N ILE A 10 33.10 -11.15 -11.24
CA ILE A 10 32.33 -9.93 -11.41
C ILE A 10 32.25 -9.25 -10.04
N ASP A 11 32.88 -8.09 -9.92
CA ASP A 11 32.84 -7.28 -8.71
C ASP A 11 31.49 -6.56 -8.63
N ILE A 12 30.63 -7.02 -7.71
CA ILE A 12 29.32 -6.42 -7.45
C ILE A 12 29.33 -5.42 -6.30
N ILE A 13 30.49 -5.16 -5.68
CA ILE A 13 30.62 -4.24 -4.54
C ILE A 13 30.25 -2.82 -4.96
N ALA A 14 30.57 -2.42 -6.21
CA ALA A 14 30.16 -1.13 -6.76
C ALA A 14 28.63 -0.97 -6.90
N PHE A 15 27.87 -2.06 -6.95
CA PHE A 15 26.40 -2.06 -6.97
C PHE A 15 25.78 -2.28 -5.59
N ALA A 16 26.60 -2.57 -4.57
CA ALA A 16 26.14 -2.80 -3.21
C ALA A 16 25.97 -1.47 -2.48
N THR A 17 24.75 -0.96 -2.40
CA THR A 17 24.41 0.06 -1.40
C THR A 17 24.30 -0.59 -0.03
N SER A 18 25.26 -0.32 0.86
CA SER A 18 25.14 -0.71 2.27
C SER A 18 24.07 0.16 2.94
N GLN A 19 23.01 -0.48 3.43
CA GLN A 19 22.06 0.16 4.32
C GLN A 19 22.49 -0.18 5.75
N GLY A 20 22.63 0.83 6.61
CA GLY A 20 22.90 0.60 8.03
C GLY A 20 21.77 -0.21 8.65
N TYR A 21 22.11 -1.17 9.51
CA TYR A 21 21.10 -1.87 10.31
C TYR A 21 20.46 -0.84 11.25
N VAL A 22 19.22 -0.45 10.98
CA VAL A 22 18.44 0.41 11.89
C VAL A 22 17.62 -0.50 12.78
N GLY A 23 18.08 -0.70 14.02
CA GLY A 23 17.30 -1.36 15.06
C GLY A 23 15.97 -0.64 15.29
N GLU A 24 14.95 -1.39 15.71
CA GLU A 24 13.65 -0.85 16.07
C GLU A 24 13.79 0.00 17.34
N GLN A 25 14.03 1.29 17.16
CA GLN A 25 14.12 2.24 18.26
C GLN A 25 12.69 2.53 18.74
N GLY A 26 12.21 1.66 19.64
CA GLY A 26 11.01 1.87 20.45
C GLY A 26 11.22 3.08 21.37
N GLY A 27 11.02 4.28 20.82
CA GLY A 27 11.26 5.54 21.52
C GLY A 27 10.68 6.72 20.77
N GLY A 28 9.59 6.52 20.04
CA GLY A 28 8.75 7.63 19.61
C GLY A 28 8.01 8.13 20.84
N SER A 29 8.38 9.31 21.34
CA SER A 29 7.55 10.06 22.28
C SER A 29 6.15 10.12 21.68
N GLY A 30 5.24 9.32 22.26
CA GLY A 30 3.86 9.26 21.82
C GLY A 30 3.24 10.59 22.18
N ALA A 31 3.41 11.60 21.32
CA ALA A 31 2.49 12.72 21.28
C ALA A 31 1.11 12.09 21.38
N VAL A 32 0.40 12.37 22.48
CA VAL A 32 -0.86 11.74 22.80
C VAL A 32 -1.71 11.87 21.55
N ARG A 33 -1.92 10.75 20.86
CA ARG A 33 -2.68 10.75 19.61
C ARG A 33 -4.11 11.06 20.01
N GLU A 34 -4.48 12.32 19.87
CA GLU A 34 -5.87 12.72 20.06
C GLU A 34 -6.69 12.06 18.96
N ARG A 35 -7.42 11.01 19.34
CA ARG A 35 -8.33 10.22 18.49
C ARG A 35 -9.13 11.11 17.54
N ALA A 36 -9.69 12.19 18.07
CA ALA A 36 -10.47 13.16 17.32
C ALA A 36 -9.65 13.84 16.22
N ALA A 37 -8.49 14.41 16.57
CA ALA A 37 -7.63 15.11 15.60
C ALA A 37 -7.03 14.16 14.55
N HIS A 38 -6.60 12.96 14.96
CA HIS A 38 -6.05 11.96 14.05
C HIS A 38 -7.14 11.43 13.10
N GLY A 39 -8.29 11.01 13.61
CA GLY A 39 -9.35 10.47 12.77
C GLY A 39 -9.96 11.52 11.82
N GLN A 40 -10.13 12.78 12.26
CA GLN A 40 -10.61 13.87 11.39
C GLN A 40 -9.62 14.14 10.25
N ARG A 41 -8.33 14.14 10.55
CA ARG A 41 -7.29 14.31 9.53
C ARG A 41 -7.35 13.17 8.50
N VAL A 42 -7.32 11.92 8.93
CA VAL A 42 -7.36 10.75 8.04
C VAL A 42 -8.64 10.72 7.20
N GLN A 43 -9.79 11.07 7.78
CA GLN A 43 -11.05 11.17 7.04
C GLN A 43 -11.03 12.26 5.96
N ASN A 44 -10.46 13.42 6.27
CA ASN A 44 -10.32 14.49 5.29
C ASN A 44 -9.36 14.11 4.17
N GLU A 45 -8.22 13.50 4.50
CA GLU A 45 -7.26 13.02 3.51
C GLU A 45 -7.85 11.95 2.59
N LEU A 46 -8.62 10.99 3.13
CA LEU A 46 -9.34 9.99 2.33
C LEU A 46 -10.30 10.66 1.33
N ARG A 47 -11.13 11.58 1.82
CA ARG A 47 -12.12 12.28 0.99
C ARG A 47 -11.46 13.07 -0.14
N VAL A 48 -10.38 13.78 0.18
CA VAL A 48 -9.61 14.56 -0.79
C VAL A 48 -8.94 13.63 -1.81
N ALA A 49 -8.34 12.53 -1.35
CA ALA A 49 -7.64 11.58 -2.21
C ALA A 49 -8.60 10.87 -3.20
N LEU A 50 -9.77 10.46 -2.73
CA LEU A 50 -10.80 9.85 -3.57
C LEU A 50 -11.35 10.84 -4.59
N ALA A 51 -11.75 12.04 -4.17
CA ALA A 51 -12.23 13.07 -5.09
C ALA A 51 -11.19 13.46 -6.16
N ALA A 52 -9.92 13.56 -5.77
CA ALA A 52 -8.84 13.84 -6.71
C ALA A 52 -8.60 12.68 -7.69
N ALA A 53 -8.70 11.44 -7.23
CA ALA A 53 -8.51 10.27 -8.09
C ALA A 53 -9.70 10.08 -9.06
N ASP A 54 -10.93 10.35 -8.63
CA ASP A 54 -12.11 10.32 -9.49
C ASP A 54 -12.05 11.40 -10.57
N ALA A 55 -11.53 12.60 -10.26
CA ALA A 55 -11.33 13.67 -11.23
C ALA A 55 -10.32 13.32 -12.34
N VAL A 56 -9.42 12.36 -12.09
CA VAL A 56 -8.37 11.93 -13.03
C VAL A 56 -8.70 10.56 -13.66
N LYS A 57 -9.86 9.95 -13.34
CA LYS A 57 -10.25 8.66 -13.93
C LYS A 57 -10.31 8.80 -15.46
N PRO A 58 -9.51 8.01 -16.21
CA PRO A 58 -9.52 8.07 -17.66
C PRO A 58 -10.87 7.59 -18.19
N THR A 59 -11.60 8.49 -18.83
CA THR A 59 -12.88 8.16 -19.47
C THR A 59 -12.59 7.86 -20.94
N ASP A 60 -12.14 6.64 -21.24
CA ASP A 60 -12.03 6.14 -22.61
C ASP A 60 -13.25 5.27 -22.91
N THR A 61 -14.10 5.72 -23.83
CA THR A 61 -15.32 5.01 -24.24
C THR A 61 -15.05 3.65 -24.90
N ARG A 62 -13.79 3.36 -25.26
CA ARG A 62 -13.38 2.08 -25.87
C ARG A 62 -12.99 1.04 -24.82
N LEU A 63 -12.81 1.45 -23.57
CA LEU A 63 -12.43 0.58 -22.46
C LEU A 63 -13.61 0.47 -21.50
N GLU A 64 -13.68 -0.66 -20.79
CA GLU A 64 -14.60 -0.77 -19.67
C GLU A 64 -14.25 0.27 -18.61
N PRO A 65 -15.24 0.96 -18.02
CA PRO A 65 -14.99 1.91 -16.95
C PRO A 65 -14.23 1.24 -15.80
N PRO A 66 -13.23 1.92 -15.20
CA PRO A 66 -12.51 1.38 -14.08
C PRO A 66 -13.44 1.21 -12.88
N THR A 67 -13.55 -0.04 -12.38
CA THR A 67 -14.44 -0.48 -11.27
C THR A 67 -13.94 -0.11 -9.87
N GLY A 68 -12.88 0.68 -9.78
CA GLY A 68 -12.32 1.13 -8.52
C GLY A 68 -11.22 2.16 -8.70
N THR A 69 -10.71 2.61 -7.56
CA THR A 69 -9.76 3.71 -7.43
C THR A 69 -8.57 3.25 -6.58
N PHE A 70 -7.37 3.69 -6.96
CA PHE A 70 -6.17 3.47 -6.16
C PHE A 70 -5.83 4.73 -5.37
N VAL A 71 -5.53 4.57 -4.09
CA VAL A 71 -4.99 5.64 -3.23
C VAL A 71 -3.66 5.18 -2.63
N GLU A 72 -2.77 6.13 -2.34
CA GLU A 72 -1.54 5.85 -1.61
C GLU A 72 -1.77 6.05 -0.12
N VAL A 73 -1.38 5.05 0.68
CA VAL A 73 -1.50 5.09 2.13
C VAL A 73 -0.12 4.91 2.75
N GLU A 74 0.29 5.89 3.54
CA GLU A 74 1.50 5.85 4.34
C GLU A 74 1.18 5.18 5.68
N LEU A 75 1.86 4.08 5.97
CA LEU A 75 1.70 3.28 7.16
C LEU A 75 2.79 3.58 8.18
N LYS A 76 2.41 3.48 9.46
CA LYS A 76 3.33 3.58 10.59
C LYS A 76 4.45 2.54 10.45
N ARG A 77 5.69 2.94 10.74
CA ARG A 77 6.85 2.03 10.80
C ARG A 77 6.54 0.76 11.60
N GLY A 78 6.95 -0.38 11.05
CA GLY A 78 6.70 -1.71 11.65
C GLY A 78 5.33 -2.31 11.34
N THR A 79 4.40 -1.55 10.76
CA THR A 79 3.07 -2.05 10.38
C THR A 79 3.16 -2.98 9.17
N PRO A 80 2.50 -4.16 9.21
CA PRO A 80 2.48 -5.06 8.06
C PRO A 80 1.62 -4.48 6.93
N PRO A 81 1.99 -4.70 5.65
CA PRO A 81 1.34 -4.05 4.51
C PRO A 81 -0.13 -4.45 4.32
N ASP A 82 -0.52 -5.65 4.78
CA ASP A 82 -1.85 -6.24 4.68
C ASP A 82 -2.82 -5.77 5.79
N VAL A 83 -2.40 -4.86 6.68
CA VAL A 83 -3.23 -4.40 7.81
C VAL A 83 -4.57 -3.79 7.38
N LEU A 84 -4.60 -3.20 6.18
CA LEU A 84 -5.78 -2.55 5.61
C LEU A 84 -6.60 -3.48 4.69
N ASP A 85 -6.16 -4.72 4.46
CA ASP A 85 -6.89 -5.66 3.61
C ASP A 85 -8.26 -6.00 4.21
N MET A 86 -9.28 -5.96 3.37
CA MET A 86 -10.65 -6.35 3.71
C MET A 86 -11.23 -7.22 2.61
N LYS A 87 -11.02 -8.53 2.77
CA LYS A 87 -11.43 -9.56 1.80
C LYS A 87 -12.93 -9.52 1.47
N THR A 88 -13.77 -9.21 2.45
CA THR A 88 -15.24 -9.16 2.29
C THR A 88 -15.68 -7.98 1.42
N GLN A 89 -14.91 -6.90 1.39
CA GLN A 89 -15.24 -5.65 0.69
C GLN A 89 -14.36 -5.45 -0.55
N ASP A 90 -13.60 -6.48 -0.93
CA ASP A 90 -12.60 -6.48 -2.00
C ASP A 90 -11.60 -5.30 -1.97
N ILE A 91 -11.38 -4.71 -0.79
CA ILE A 91 -10.31 -3.73 -0.57
C ILE A 91 -9.01 -4.50 -0.38
N ARG A 92 -8.03 -4.20 -1.23
CA ARG A 92 -6.77 -4.97 -1.31
C ARG A 92 -5.56 -4.05 -1.39
N THR A 93 -4.52 -4.46 -0.70
CA THR A 93 -3.20 -3.87 -0.84
C THR A 93 -2.55 -4.33 -2.14
N GLY A 94 -2.16 -3.36 -2.96
CA GLY A 94 -1.42 -3.55 -4.20
C GLY A 94 0.08 -3.37 -3.99
N ALA A 95 0.67 -2.44 -4.73
CA ALA A 95 2.11 -2.16 -4.67
C ALA A 95 2.54 -1.64 -3.29
N VAL A 96 3.69 -2.10 -2.80
CA VAL A 96 4.30 -1.65 -1.55
C VAL A 96 5.64 -1.01 -1.86
N LYS A 97 5.87 0.20 -1.38
CA LYS A 97 7.17 0.89 -1.41
C LYS A 97 7.62 1.18 0.02
N THR A 98 8.91 1.05 0.27
CA THR A 98 9.54 1.48 1.53
C THR A 98 10.30 2.77 1.25
N THR A 99 10.12 3.79 2.08
CA THR A 99 10.84 5.07 1.97
C THR A 99 12.24 4.94 2.59
N GLU A 100 13.11 5.93 2.33
CA GLU A 100 14.44 6.00 2.96
C GLU A 100 14.37 6.07 4.50
N ALA A 101 13.28 6.60 5.05
CA ALA A 101 13.01 6.67 6.49
C ALA A 101 12.46 5.35 7.08
N ASN A 102 12.39 4.26 6.29
CA ASN A 102 11.74 2.99 6.62
C ASN A 102 10.23 3.07 6.86
N ASP A 103 9.57 4.11 6.37
CA ASP A 103 8.11 4.16 6.32
C ASP A 103 7.61 3.32 5.15
N ARG A 104 6.43 2.73 5.31
CA ARG A 104 5.82 1.89 4.28
C ARG A 104 4.71 2.65 3.62
N VAL A 105 4.75 2.80 2.31
CA VAL A 105 3.64 3.36 1.55
C VAL A 105 3.07 2.27 0.66
N ILE A 106 1.76 2.08 0.75
CA ILE A 106 1.03 1.06 0.02
C ILE A 106 0.07 1.69 -0.99
N ALA A 107 -0.15 1.00 -2.10
CA ALA A 107 -1.29 1.23 -2.98
C ALA A 107 -2.49 0.52 -2.38
N LEU A 108 -3.53 1.23 -1.99
CA LEU A 108 -4.79 0.63 -1.58
C LEU A 108 -5.77 0.69 -2.74
N TYR A 109 -6.22 -0.48 -3.21
CA TYR A 109 -7.31 -0.58 -4.16
C TYR A 109 -8.64 -0.50 -3.42
N ILE A 110 -9.49 0.43 -3.84
CA ILE A 110 -10.83 0.65 -3.29
C ILE A 110 -11.84 0.47 -4.43
N PRO A 111 -12.67 -0.57 -4.42
CA PRO A 111 -13.72 -0.73 -5.42
C PRO A 111 -14.82 0.32 -5.22
N ASP A 112 -15.56 0.67 -6.26
CA ASP A 112 -16.50 1.81 -6.25
C ASP A 112 -17.62 1.71 -5.18
N HIS A 113 -17.94 0.51 -4.70
CA HIS A 113 -18.95 0.27 -3.65
C HIS A 113 -18.40 0.42 -2.22
N ALA A 114 -17.08 0.43 -2.03
CA ALA A 114 -16.44 0.37 -0.72
C ALA A 114 -16.03 1.70 -0.06
N PRO A 115 -16.07 2.90 -0.70
CA PRO A 115 -15.85 4.16 0.01
C PRO A 115 -16.74 4.36 1.24
N PRO A 116 -18.05 4.06 1.21
CA PRO A 116 -18.92 4.19 2.39
C PRO A 116 -18.46 3.31 3.56
N VAL A 117 -17.91 2.13 3.28
CA VAL A 117 -17.42 1.20 4.30
C VAL A 117 -16.16 1.74 4.99
N LEU A 118 -15.25 2.36 4.22
CA LEU A 118 -14.07 3.01 4.79
C LEU A 118 -14.45 4.22 5.64
N GLU A 119 -15.44 5.01 5.20
CA GLU A 119 -15.98 6.12 5.98
C GLU A 119 -16.62 5.65 7.29
N GLU A 120 -17.39 4.56 7.27
CA GLU A 120 -17.96 3.94 8.46
C GLU A 120 -16.86 3.48 9.44
N ILE A 121 -15.83 2.80 8.95
CA ILE A 121 -14.70 2.36 9.79
C ILE A 121 -14.01 3.55 10.48
N LEU A 122 -13.83 4.66 9.76
CA LEU A 122 -13.25 5.89 10.32
C LEU A 122 -14.20 6.58 11.30
N ASN A 123 -15.51 6.59 11.02
CA ASN A 123 -16.53 7.13 11.92
C ASN A 123 -16.64 6.32 13.22
N ASP A 124 -16.58 5.00 13.14
CA ASP A 124 -16.52 4.10 14.30
C ASP A 124 -15.25 4.35 15.10
N TYR A 125 -14.11 4.48 14.41
CA TYR A 125 -12.88 4.85 15.07
C TYR A 125 -12.96 6.23 15.71
N LEU A 126 -13.73 7.20 15.21
CA LEU A 126 -13.86 8.56 15.76
C LEU A 126 -14.87 8.68 16.92
N SER A 127 -16.04 8.09 16.75
CA SER A 127 -17.22 8.31 17.59
C SER A 127 -17.71 7.04 18.31
N GLY A 128 -17.27 5.87 17.86
CA GLY A 128 -17.72 4.59 18.41
C GLY A 128 -17.35 4.40 19.89
N PRO A 129 -18.13 3.58 20.61
CA PRO A 129 -17.89 3.30 22.02
C PRO A 129 -16.56 2.56 22.20
N LEU A 130 -15.84 2.90 23.27
CA LEU A 130 -14.58 2.24 23.61
C LEU A 130 -14.84 0.81 24.09
N SER A 131 -13.92 -0.10 23.77
CA SER A 131 -13.99 -1.49 24.22
C SER A 131 -13.95 -1.56 25.75
N LYS A 132 -14.81 -2.40 26.34
CA LYS A 132 -14.87 -2.63 27.80
C LYS A 132 -13.52 -3.06 28.37
N VAL A 133 -12.73 -3.79 27.58
CA VAL A 133 -11.37 -4.24 27.92
C VAL A 133 -10.36 -3.38 27.18
N GLY A 134 -9.46 -2.73 27.90
CA GLY A 134 -8.35 -1.95 27.33
C GLY A 134 -8.72 -0.57 26.78
N ASN A 135 -10.00 -0.15 26.89
CA ASN A 135 -10.48 1.19 26.53
C ASN A 135 -10.09 1.63 25.11
N ASN A 136 -10.11 0.70 24.15
CA ASN A 136 -9.64 0.94 22.80
C ASN A 136 -10.81 1.32 21.88
N PRO A 137 -10.63 2.28 20.96
CA PRO A 137 -11.65 2.57 19.95
C PRO A 137 -11.82 1.38 18.98
N PRO A 138 -13.00 1.26 18.35
CA PRO A 138 -13.20 0.32 17.25
C PRO A 138 -12.17 0.55 16.14
N ASN A 139 -11.75 -0.52 15.47
CA ASN A 139 -10.80 -0.46 14.35
C ASN A 139 -9.45 0.23 14.66
N LYS A 140 -9.09 0.42 15.94
CA LYS A 140 -7.85 1.07 16.39
C LYS A 140 -6.62 0.63 15.60
N LYS A 141 -6.40 -0.68 15.51
CA LYS A 141 -5.23 -1.26 14.84
C LYS A 141 -5.12 -0.83 13.37
N LYS A 142 -6.24 -0.69 12.67
CA LYS A 142 -6.27 -0.27 11.27
C LYS A 142 -6.04 1.23 11.16
N VAL A 143 -6.84 2.02 11.87
CA VAL A 143 -6.82 3.48 11.69
C VAL A 143 -5.54 4.09 12.26
N GLU A 144 -5.07 3.68 13.43
CA GLU A 144 -3.80 4.18 14.00
C GLU A 144 -2.55 3.74 13.25
N SER A 145 -2.69 2.75 12.36
CA SER A 145 -1.60 2.35 11.47
C SER A 145 -1.43 3.28 10.27
N ILE A 146 -2.42 4.13 9.99
CA ILE A 146 -2.39 5.12 8.91
C ILE A 146 -1.74 6.40 9.44
N GLU A 147 -0.65 6.81 8.80
CA GLU A 147 0.00 8.09 9.03
C GLU A 147 -0.52 9.17 8.08
N ALA A 148 -0.69 8.84 6.80
CA ALA A 148 -1.24 9.76 5.81
C ALA A 148 -1.92 9.02 4.64
N ILE A 149 -2.93 9.66 4.03
CA ILE A 149 -3.54 9.22 2.77
C ILE A 149 -3.30 10.27 1.68
N ARG A 150 -2.89 9.81 0.50
CA ARG A 150 -2.56 10.66 -0.65
C ARG A 150 -3.19 10.10 -1.93
N THR A 151 -3.42 10.96 -2.90
CA THR A 151 -3.79 10.54 -4.26
C THR A 151 -2.68 9.68 -4.83
N ALA A 152 -3.02 8.54 -5.43
CA ALA A 152 -2.03 7.63 -5.97
C ALA A 152 -1.27 8.27 -7.14
N GLN A 153 0.05 8.35 -7.01
CA GLN A 153 0.96 8.84 -8.05
C GLN A 153 1.77 7.66 -8.59
N PHE A 154 1.10 6.56 -8.96
CA PHE A 154 1.78 5.50 -9.69
C PHE A 154 2.09 6.01 -11.09
N ARG A 155 3.32 6.51 -11.26
CA ARG A 155 3.86 6.81 -12.57
C ARG A 155 3.79 5.53 -13.39
N ARG A 156 2.90 5.51 -14.39
CA ARG A 156 2.83 4.46 -15.41
C ARG A 156 4.25 4.25 -15.93
N LYS A 157 4.92 3.17 -15.50
CA LYS A 157 6.11 2.69 -16.21
C LYS A 157 5.58 2.33 -17.59
N GLY A 158 6.08 3.04 -18.62
CA GLY A 158 5.58 2.92 -19.98
C GLY A 158 5.44 1.46 -20.37
N VAL A 159 4.29 1.13 -20.94
CA VAL A 159 4.18 -0.02 -21.83
C VAL A 159 5.19 0.26 -22.93
N ASP A 160 6.32 -0.44 -22.90
CA ASP A 160 7.25 -0.42 -24.01
C ASP A 160 6.50 -0.90 -25.25
N SER A 161 6.61 -0.12 -26.31
CA SER A 161 5.83 -0.20 -27.54
C SER A 161 5.85 -1.62 -28.14
N GLY A 162 4.66 -2.20 -28.36
CA GLY A 162 4.47 -3.21 -29.42
C GLY A 162 3.87 -4.57 -29.04
N ARG A 163 3.35 -4.80 -27.83
CA ARG A 163 2.65 -6.07 -27.54
C ARG A 163 1.44 -5.86 -26.64
N ALA A 164 0.31 -6.44 -27.05
CA ALA A 164 -0.98 -6.37 -26.37
C ALA A 164 -0.87 -6.72 -24.87
N PRO A 165 -1.66 -6.08 -23.98
CA PRO A 165 -1.55 -6.26 -22.55
C PRO A 165 -2.07 -7.66 -22.13
N TYR A 166 -1.15 -8.56 -21.77
CA TYR A 166 -1.48 -9.71 -20.95
C TYR A 166 -1.45 -9.29 -19.47
N LEU A 167 -2.62 -9.34 -18.83
CA LEU A 167 -2.79 -9.17 -17.40
C LEU A 167 -2.15 -10.38 -16.68
N ALA A 168 -0.88 -10.27 -16.29
CA ALA A 168 -0.19 -11.32 -15.53
C ALA A 168 -0.52 -11.19 -14.03
N ILE A 169 -1.61 -11.85 -13.60
CA ILE A 169 -1.82 -12.20 -12.20
C ILE A 169 -0.86 -13.37 -11.89
N GLY A 170 -0.08 -13.23 -10.82
CA GLY A 170 1.06 -14.10 -10.51
C GLY A 170 0.72 -15.60 -10.44
N GLY A 171 1.51 -16.39 -11.16
CA GLY A 171 2.28 -17.51 -10.62
C GLY A 171 1.52 -18.73 -10.10
N HIS A 172 1.16 -19.65 -11.00
CA HIS A 172 1.30 -21.08 -10.75
C HIS A 172 1.97 -21.76 -11.95
N ARG A 173 3.14 -22.35 -11.70
CA ARG A 173 3.80 -23.29 -12.62
C ARG A 173 2.86 -24.47 -12.87
N SER A 174 2.65 -24.84 -14.13
CA SER A 174 2.59 -26.23 -14.62
C SER A 174 2.51 -26.25 -16.14
N GLU A 175 3.29 -27.16 -16.74
CA GLU A 175 3.13 -27.75 -18.08
C GLU A 175 3.62 -26.99 -19.31
N CYS A 176 4.88 -27.27 -19.65
CA CYS A 176 5.36 -27.26 -21.02
C CYS A 176 4.74 -28.46 -21.77
N TYR A 177 3.88 -28.22 -22.77
CA TYR A 177 3.61 -29.19 -23.82
C TYR A 177 4.20 -28.69 -25.15
N ARG A 178 5.21 -29.42 -25.62
CA ARG A 178 5.87 -29.28 -26.92
C ARG A 178 5.13 -30.19 -27.89
N LEU A 179 4.28 -29.63 -28.75
CA LEU A 179 3.73 -30.38 -29.87
C LEU A 179 4.77 -30.41 -30.99
N ARG A 180 5.10 -31.62 -31.41
CA ARG A 180 5.78 -31.95 -32.65
C ARG A 180 4.73 -32.33 -33.67
#